data_AF-A0A922M044-F1
#
_entry.id   AF-A0A922M044-F1
#
_cell.length_a   1.000
_cell.length_b   1.000
_cell.length_c   1.000
_cell.angle_alpha   90.00
_cell.angle_beta   90.00
_cell.angle_gamma   90.00
#
_symmetry.space_group_name_H-M   'P 1'
#
loop_
_entity.id
_entity.type
_entity.pdbx_description
1 polymer ?
#
loop_
_entity_poly.entity_id
_entity_poly.type
_entity_poly.pdbx_seq_one_letter_code
_entity_poly.pdbx_strand_id
1 'polypeptide(L)'
;MNKTDPLCVQLLKSLILCSEKAAVIARTIKRQTGIFQTLVQVKDSTEANLRFSVDVKTLADVLIQEVVKYDLNLLFPGFNNSVFGEENNRFSGSSGKTVTIQLSSRENLADLLVDVLGNDLDFANQLSEICFRPLESFQTQFSVCNIWEDLISNCNSLFKITDIKYSDIGTFGVWIDPIDSTADYAQDQFDKFHFTSTNSSSTHLSGIELDNLNQINHFLIIQQV
;
A
#
# COMPACT_ATOMS: atom_id res chain seq x y z
N MET A 1 15.68 -5.99 9.60
CA MET A 1 15.23 -7.35 9.19
C MET A 1 16.32 -8.38 9.49
N ASN A 2 16.01 -9.57 10.00
CA ASN A 2 17.02 -10.61 10.23
C ASN A 2 17.33 -11.34 8.92
N LYS A 3 18.55 -11.20 8.39
CA LYS A 3 18.95 -11.77 7.10
C LYS A 3 19.02 -13.30 7.08
N THR A 4 18.92 -13.94 8.25
CA THR A 4 18.93 -15.41 8.36
C THR A 4 17.54 -16.03 8.28
N ASP A 5 16.48 -15.21 8.25
CA ASP A 5 15.12 -15.74 8.11
C ASP A 5 14.91 -16.34 6.71
N PRO A 6 14.07 -17.36 6.56
CA PRO A 6 13.69 -17.87 5.23
C PRO A 6 13.07 -16.77 4.35
N LEU A 7 13.24 -16.88 3.03
CA LEU A 7 12.85 -15.83 2.09
C LEU A 7 11.38 -15.39 2.24
N CYS A 8 10.46 -16.35 2.33
CA CYS A 8 9.04 -16.10 2.53
C CYS A 8 8.73 -15.30 3.81
N VAL A 9 9.51 -15.55 4.88
CA VAL A 9 9.39 -14.85 6.16
C VAL A 9 9.92 -13.42 6.02
N GLN A 10 11.04 -13.25 5.31
CA GLN A 10 11.55 -11.92 4.99
C GLN A 10 10.52 -11.13 4.19
N LEU A 11 9.99 -11.71 3.12
CA LEU A 11 8.98 -11.09 2.27
C LEU A 11 7.73 -10.71 3.09
N LEU A 12 7.17 -11.62 3.88
CA LEU A 12 6.00 -11.34 4.72
C LEU A 12 6.27 -10.20 5.72
N LYS A 13 7.43 -10.19 6.38
CA LYS A 13 7.83 -9.08 7.26
C LYS A 13 7.92 -7.77 6.49
N SER A 14 8.54 -7.77 5.31
CA SER A 14 8.63 -6.57 4.48
C SER A 14 7.25 -6.05 4.11
N LEU A 15 6.32 -6.92 3.75
CA LEU A 15 4.96 -6.54 3.36
C LEU A 15 4.16 -5.97 4.54
N ILE A 16 4.30 -6.52 5.74
CA ILE A 16 3.71 -5.94 6.97
C ILE A 16 4.25 -4.53 7.20
N LEU A 17 5.57 -4.32 7.06
CA LEU A 17 6.17 -2.99 7.20
C LEU A 17 5.73 -2.03 6.09
N CYS A 18 5.63 -2.51 4.85
CA CYS A 18 5.10 -1.74 3.72
C CYS A 18 3.67 -1.29 4.00
N SER A 19 2.86 -2.16 4.61
CA SER A 19 1.49 -1.85 5.01
C SER A 19 1.46 -0.73 6.06
N GLU A 20 2.33 -0.73 7.08
CA GLU A 20 2.35 0.36 8.06
C GLU A 20 2.86 1.67 7.43
N LYS A 21 3.88 1.60 6.57
CA LYS A 21 4.36 2.77 5.83
C LYS A 21 3.27 3.37 4.93
N ALA A 22 2.50 2.53 4.24
CA ALA A 22 1.34 2.93 3.46
C ALA A 22 0.31 3.66 4.33
N ALA A 23 -0.02 3.10 5.50
CA ALA A 23 -0.97 3.72 6.43
C ALA A 23 -0.50 5.09 6.93
N VAL A 24 0.81 5.24 7.20
CA VAL A 24 1.39 6.53 7.57
C VAL A 24 1.25 7.55 6.43
N ILE A 25 1.49 7.16 5.18
CA ILE A 25 1.32 8.01 3.99
C ILE A 25 -0.15 8.42 3.84
N ALA A 26 -1.08 7.45 3.82
CA ALA A 26 -2.51 7.68 3.67
C ALA A 26 -3.04 8.63 4.76
N ARG A 27 -2.70 8.39 6.03
CA ARG A 27 -3.12 9.29 7.13
C ARG A 27 -2.48 10.67 7.02
N THR A 28 -1.26 10.79 6.51
CA THR A 28 -0.59 12.08 6.33
C THR A 28 -1.25 12.91 5.24
N ILE A 29 -1.59 12.29 4.11
CA ILE A 29 -2.35 12.93 3.03
C ILE A 29 -3.75 13.32 3.51
N LYS A 30 -4.46 12.43 4.20
CA LYS A 30 -5.82 12.68 4.71
C LYS A 30 -5.90 13.84 5.71
N ARG A 31 -4.84 14.09 6.49
CA ARG A 31 -4.78 15.21 7.44
C ARG A 31 -4.65 16.58 6.77
N GLN A 32 -4.28 16.65 5.48
CA GLN A 32 -4.09 17.91 4.79
C GLN A 32 -5.42 18.44 4.23
N THR A 33 -6.33 18.80 5.14
CA THR A 33 -7.72 19.15 4.83
C THR A 33 -7.87 20.32 3.85
N GLY A 34 -6.91 21.25 3.81
CA GLY A 34 -6.96 22.41 2.92
C GLY A 34 -6.82 22.09 1.43
N ILE A 35 -6.18 20.97 1.07
CA ILE A 35 -5.96 20.56 -0.33
C ILE A 35 -6.38 19.12 -0.61
N PHE A 36 -6.86 18.36 0.38
CA PHE A 36 -7.16 16.93 0.20
C PHE A 36 -8.07 16.64 -1.00
N GLN A 37 -9.12 17.45 -1.21
CA GLN A 37 -10.03 17.24 -2.34
C GLN A 37 -9.36 17.43 -3.70
N THR A 38 -8.30 18.23 -3.80
CA THR A 38 -7.51 18.38 -5.05
C THR A 38 -6.59 17.17 -5.30
N LEU A 39 -6.41 16.33 -4.29
CA LEU A 39 -5.63 15.10 -4.35
C LEU A 39 -6.49 13.87 -4.69
N VAL A 40 -7.75 14.08 -5.05
CA VAL A 40 -8.68 13.07 -5.58
C VAL A 40 -8.93 13.37 -7.05
N GLN A 41 -8.73 12.38 -7.93
CA GLN A 41 -8.90 12.52 -9.37
C GLN A 41 -9.84 11.43 -9.90
N VAL A 42 -10.74 11.81 -10.81
CA VAL A 42 -11.56 10.85 -11.56
C VAL A 42 -10.66 10.11 -12.54
N LYS A 43 -10.72 8.77 -12.53
CA LYS A 43 -10.01 7.93 -13.49
C LYS A 43 -10.54 8.20 -14.89
N ASP A 44 -9.64 8.25 -15.87
CA ASP A 44 -10.06 8.38 -17.26
C ASP A 44 -10.78 7.10 -17.74
N SER A 45 -11.43 7.16 -18.90
CA SER A 45 -12.19 6.02 -19.42
C SER A 45 -11.35 4.78 -19.74
N THR A 46 -10.02 4.91 -19.80
CA THR A 46 -9.10 3.78 -20.05
C THR A 46 -8.65 3.10 -18.76
N GLU A 47 -8.73 3.81 -17.64
CA GLU A 47 -8.43 3.33 -16.29
C GLU A 47 -9.69 2.94 -15.50
N ALA A 48 -10.83 3.58 -15.79
CA ALA A 48 -12.05 3.46 -15.00
C ALA A 48 -12.69 2.07 -15.10
N ASN A 49 -13.07 1.54 -13.95
CA ASN A 49 -13.86 0.34 -13.83
C ASN A 49 -15.33 0.64 -14.16
N LEU A 50 -15.81 0.05 -15.27
CA LEU A 50 -17.16 0.24 -15.80
C LEU A 50 -18.30 -0.15 -14.85
N ARG A 51 -18.00 -0.82 -13.73
CA ARG A 51 -18.99 -1.17 -12.70
C ARG A 51 -19.40 0.04 -11.86
N PHE A 52 -18.61 1.10 -11.83
CA PHE A 52 -18.89 2.31 -11.03
C PHE A 52 -19.35 3.47 -11.92
N SER A 53 -20.23 4.32 -11.38
CA SER A 53 -20.72 5.51 -12.07
C SER A 53 -19.67 6.63 -12.13
N VAL A 54 -18.80 6.69 -11.13
CA VAL A 54 -17.60 7.54 -11.06
C VAL A 54 -16.53 6.72 -10.35
N ASP A 55 -15.41 6.49 -11.03
CA ASP A 55 -14.25 5.80 -10.48
C ASP A 55 -13.13 6.82 -10.23
N VAL A 56 -12.49 6.75 -9.07
CA VAL A 56 -11.53 7.75 -8.60
C VAL A 56 -10.24 7.10 -8.12
N LYS A 57 -9.14 7.84 -8.19
CA LYS A 57 -7.89 7.56 -7.51
C LYS A 57 -7.45 8.75 -6.69
N THR A 58 -6.64 8.51 -5.66
CA THR A 58 -6.01 9.56 -4.89
C THR A 58 -4.51 9.61 -5.12
N LEU A 59 -3.88 10.74 -4.75
CA LEU A 59 -2.42 10.81 -4.68
C LEU A 59 -1.86 9.71 -3.75
N ALA A 60 -2.60 9.36 -2.69
CA ALA A 60 -2.17 8.32 -1.76
C ALA A 60 -2.09 6.97 -2.48
N ASP A 61 -3.05 6.61 -3.32
CA ASP A 61 -3.03 5.34 -4.05
C ASP A 61 -1.79 5.23 -4.95
N VAL A 62 -1.55 6.25 -5.77
CA VAL A 62 -0.42 6.32 -6.68
C VAL A 62 0.91 6.28 -5.92
N LEU A 63 1.04 7.08 -4.86
CA LEU A 63 2.28 7.21 -4.11
C LEU A 63 2.60 5.94 -3.31
N ILE A 64 1.61 5.35 -2.64
CA ILE A 64 1.78 4.11 -1.87
C ILE A 64 2.23 2.99 -2.79
N GLN A 65 1.60 2.83 -3.95
CA GLN A 65 1.97 1.78 -4.89
C GLN A 65 3.44 1.90 -5.34
N GLU A 66 3.88 3.10 -5.69
CA GLU A 66 5.27 3.33 -6.11
C GLU A 66 6.27 3.18 -4.94
N VAL A 67 5.88 3.56 -3.71
CA VAL A 67 6.69 3.35 -2.49
C VAL A 67 6.89 1.87 -2.22
N VAL A 68 5.83 1.05 -2.28
CA VAL A 68 5.96 -0.40 -2.03
C VAL A 68 6.79 -1.07 -3.12
N LYS A 69 6.59 -0.72 -4.40
CA LYS A 69 7.46 -1.20 -5.50
C LYS A 69 8.94 -0.88 -5.25
N TYR A 70 9.22 0.36 -4.83
CA TYR A 70 10.58 0.80 -4.54
C TYR A 70 11.20 0.05 -3.36
N ASP A 71 10.52 -0.01 -2.22
CA ASP A 71 11.02 -0.64 -1.00
C ASP A 71 11.26 -2.15 -1.21
N LEU A 72 10.31 -2.85 -1.85
CA LEU A 72 10.47 -4.27 -2.12
C LEU A 72 11.61 -4.52 -3.12
N ASN A 73 11.83 -3.65 -4.10
CA ASN A 73 12.97 -3.77 -5.01
C ASN A 73 14.32 -3.48 -4.34
N LEU A 74 14.37 -2.60 -3.34
CA LEU A 74 15.58 -2.40 -2.54
C LEU A 74 15.95 -3.65 -1.72
N LEU A 75 14.94 -4.32 -1.15
CA LEU A 75 15.13 -5.53 -0.35
C LEU A 75 15.36 -6.77 -1.21
N PHE A 76 14.69 -6.84 -2.36
CA PHE A 76 14.73 -7.95 -3.31
C PHE A 76 15.01 -7.40 -4.72
N PRO A 77 16.28 -7.21 -5.09
CA PRO A 77 16.65 -6.60 -6.37
C PRO A 77 16.00 -7.29 -7.59
N GLY A 78 15.33 -6.50 -8.43
CA GLY A 78 14.62 -6.98 -9.62
C GLY A 78 13.16 -7.38 -9.39
N PHE A 79 12.68 -7.29 -8.14
CA PHE A 79 11.31 -7.66 -7.79
C PHE A 79 10.25 -6.62 -8.18
N ASN A 80 10.66 -5.40 -8.58
CA ASN A 80 9.73 -4.36 -9.04
C ASN A 80 8.79 -4.82 -10.17
N ASN A 81 9.27 -5.70 -11.06
CA ASN A 81 8.47 -6.26 -12.16
C ASN A 81 7.44 -7.31 -11.71
N SER A 82 7.53 -7.76 -10.46
CA SER A 82 6.60 -8.71 -9.82
C SER A 82 5.66 -8.02 -8.83
N VAL A 83 5.67 -6.69 -8.75
CA VAL A 83 4.79 -5.90 -7.91
C VAL A 83 3.81 -5.15 -8.81
N PHE A 84 2.55 -5.57 -8.73
CA PHE A 84 1.43 -5.08 -9.52
C PHE A 84 0.46 -4.32 -8.62
N GLY A 85 -0.42 -3.53 -9.21
CA GLY A 85 -1.53 -2.91 -8.50
C GLY A 85 -2.48 -2.25 -9.48
N GLU A 86 -3.54 -1.65 -8.94
CA GLU A 86 -4.61 -1.04 -9.72
C GLU A 86 -4.18 0.24 -10.44
N GLU A 87 -3.35 1.06 -9.78
CA GLU A 87 -3.08 2.40 -10.25
C GLU A 87 -1.91 2.47 -11.23
N ASN A 88 -1.97 3.44 -12.14
CA ASN A 88 -0.76 3.86 -12.84
C ASN A 88 0.02 4.88 -12.01
N ASN A 89 1.24 5.19 -12.46
CA ASN A 89 2.12 6.10 -11.76
C ASN A 89 1.99 7.56 -12.22
N ARG A 90 0.84 7.95 -12.81
CA ARG A 90 0.61 9.28 -13.36
C ARG A 90 -0.45 10.03 -12.57
N PHE A 91 -0.18 11.28 -12.27
CA PHE A 91 -1.07 12.14 -11.50
C PHE A 91 -1.06 13.57 -12.04
N SER A 92 -2.21 14.24 -12.09
CA SER A 92 -2.26 15.63 -12.56
C SER A 92 -1.85 16.60 -11.46
N GLY A 93 -0.93 17.51 -11.77
CA GLY A 93 -0.49 18.58 -10.88
C GLY A 93 -1.41 19.81 -10.93
N SER A 94 -1.21 20.74 -10.00
CA SER A 94 -2.00 21.97 -9.90
C SER A 94 -1.83 22.90 -11.12
N SER A 95 -0.69 22.81 -11.81
CA SER A 95 -0.46 23.49 -13.09
C SER A 95 -1.21 22.88 -14.29
N GLY A 96 -1.94 21.77 -14.09
CA GLY A 96 -2.59 21.00 -15.16
C GLY A 96 -1.64 20.06 -15.92
N LYS A 97 -0.35 20.04 -15.56
CA LYS A 97 0.63 19.11 -16.13
C LYS A 97 0.47 17.74 -15.48
N THR A 98 0.58 16.67 -16.26
CA THR A 98 0.68 15.33 -15.67
C THR A 98 2.11 15.06 -15.21
N VAL A 99 2.25 14.70 -13.94
CA VAL A 99 3.49 14.28 -13.31
C VAL A 99 3.54 12.75 -13.31
N THR A 100 4.71 12.18 -13.59
CA THR A 100 4.96 10.74 -13.44
C THR A 100 5.69 10.54 -12.12
N ILE A 101 5.04 9.90 -11.17
CA ILE A 101 5.58 9.61 -9.84
C ILE A 101 6.47 8.39 -9.95
N GLN A 102 7.77 8.57 -9.73
CA GLN A 102 8.75 7.49 -9.67
C GLN A 102 9.75 7.78 -8.57
N LEU A 103 9.98 6.80 -7.69
CA LEU A 103 10.96 6.95 -6.62
C LEU A 103 12.37 6.75 -7.19
N SER A 104 13.18 7.81 -7.10
CA SER A 104 14.60 7.80 -7.50
C SER A 104 15.49 8.44 -6.43
N SER A 105 15.11 9.62 -5.94
CA SER A 105 15.67 10.25 -4.75
C SER A 105 14.60 11.05 -4.02
N ARG A 106 14.88 11.39 -2.75
CA ARG A 106 13.99 12.20 -1.91
C ARG A 106 13.78 13.59 -2.52
N GLU A 107 14.85 14.22 -3.00
CA GLU A 107 14.82 15.56 -3.61
C GLU A 107 13.98 15.55 -4.89
N ASN A 108 14.21 14.57 -5.77
CA ASN A 108 13.45 14.44 -6.99
C ASN A 108 11.95 14.23 -6.72
N LEU A 109 11.61 13.36 -5.75
CA LEU A 109 10.22 13.15 -5.37
C LEU A 109 9.59 14.43 -4.77
N ALA A 110 10.32 15.17 -3.94
CA ALA A 110 9.84 16.45 -3.42
C ALA A 110 9.52 17.42 -4.56
N ASP A 111 10.43 17.57 -5.53
CA ASP A 111 10.22 18.44 -6.70
C ASP A 111 9.00 18.04 -7.53
N LEU A 112 8.77 16.74 -7.73
CA LEU A 112 7.58 16.22 -8.40
C LEU A 112 6.30 16.51 -7.62
N LEU A 113 6.35 16.36 -6.29
CA LEU A 113 5.19 16.55 -5.41
C LEU A 113 4.80 18.02 -5.23
N VAL A 114 5.74 18.97 -5.30
CA VAL A 114 5.45 20.41 -5.14
C VAL A 114 4.33 20.86 -6.09
N ASP A 115 4.38 20.49 -7.38
CA ASP A 115 3.32 20.87 -8.33
C ASP A 115 1.99 20.18 -8.02
N VAL A 116 2.03 18.92 -7.58
CA VAL A 116 0.83 18.15 -7.20
C VAL A 116 0.15 18.74 -5.96
N LEU A 117 0.94 19.23 -5.00
CA LEU A 117 0.49 19.73 -3.71
C LEU A 117 0.24 21.23 -3.70
N GLY A 118 -0.02 21.85 -4.87
CA GLY A 118 -0.38 23.27 -4.95
C GLY A 118 0.76 24.22 -4.56
N ASN A 119 2.01 23.83 -4.83
CA ASN A 119 3.24 24.51 -4.42
C ASN A 119 3.54 24.49 -2.91
N ASP A 120 2.91 23.57 -2.15
CA ASP A 120 3.25 23.34 -0.74
C ASP A 120 4.56 22.54 -0.61
N LEU A 121 5.68 23.29 -0.59
CA LEU A 121 7.02 22.73 -0.48
C LEU A 121 7.27 22.01 0.86
N ASP A 122 6.69 22.50 1.94
CA ASP A 122 6.88 21.88 3.26
C ASP A 122 6.19 20.52 3.31
N PHE A 123 4.97 20.43 2.76
CA PHE A 123 4.26 19.15 2.68
C PHE A 123 4.90 18.18 1.69
N ALA A 124 5.41 18.67 0.55
CA ALA A 124 6.18 17.85 -0.39
C ALA A 124 7.45 17.25 0.25
N ASN A 125 8.17 18.06 1.02
CA ASN A 125 9.33 17.59 1.78
C ASN A 125 8.95 16.59 2.87
N GLN A 126 7.84 16.83 3.59
CA GLN A 126 7.35 15.90 4.61
C GLN A 126 6.97 14.55 4.01
N LEU A 127 6.22 14.53 2.90
CA LEU A 127 5.81 13.29 2.24
C LEU A 127 6.99 12.54 1.64
N SER A 128 7.91 13.24 0.95
CA SER A 128 9.12 12.60 0.42
C SER A 128 10.00 12.00 1.51
N GLU A 129 10.13 12.66 2.67
CA GLU A 129 10.84 12.14 3.83
C GLU A 129 10.20 10.82 4.34
N ILE A 130 8.86 10.76 4.43
CA ILE A 130 8.16 9.52 4.81
C ILE A 130 8.41 8.42 3.77
N CYS A 131 8.33 8.74 2.47
CA CYS A 131 8.48 7.79 1.37
C CYS A 131 9.89 7.19 1.30
N PHE A 132 10.93 7.95 1.64
CA PHE A 132 12.32 7.46 1.63
C PHE A 132 12.81 6.98 3.00
N ARG A 133 11.99 7.08 4.05
CA ARG A 133 12.35 6.56 5.36
C ARG A 133 12.58 5.03 5.27
N PRO A 134 13.68 4.50 5.84
CA PRO A 134 13.97 3.08 5.80
C PRO A 134 12.82 2.23 6.35
N LEU A 135 12.51 1.14 5.66
CA LEU A 135 11.34 0.31 5.97
C LEU A 135 11.40 -0.26 7.40
N GLU A 136 12.60 -0.60 7.88
CA GLU A 136 12.80 -1.11 9.24
C GLU A 136 12.45 -0.09 10.32
N SER A 137 12.42 1.22 10.02
CA SER A 137 12.02 2.22 11.01
C SER A 137 10.55 2.11 11.41
N PHE A 138 9.73 1.40 10.63
CA PHE A 138 8.32 1.15 10.91
C PHE A 138 8.12 -0.09 11.82
N GLN A 139 9.17 -0.84 12.12
CA GLN A 139 9.08 -2.09 12.90
C GLN A 139 8.64 -1.90 14.35
N THR A 140 8.94 -0.74 14.94
CA THR A 140 8.64 -0.45 16.35
C THR A 140 7.24 0.13 16.54
N GLN A 141 6.44 0.23 15.48
CA GLN A 141 5.07 0.68 15.61
C GLN A 141 4.22 -0.42 16.27
N PHE A 142 3.39 -0.03 17.23
CA PHE A 142 2.63 -0.95 18.09
C PHE A 142 1.83 -1.99 17.30
N SER A 143 1.19 -1.56 16.21
CA SER A 143 0.43 -2.44 15.31
C SER A 143 1.28 -3.54 14.70
N VAL A 144 2.52 -3.23 14.28
CA VAL A 144 3.42 -4.18 13.63
C VAL A 144 3.92 -5.24 14.62
N CYS A 145 4.31 -4.84 15.84
CA CYS A 145 4.80 -5.77 16.87
C CYS A 145 3.75 -6.85 17.17
N ASN A 146 2.50 -6.44 17.37
CA ASN A 146 1.41 -7.37 17.70
C ASN A 146 1.14 -8.34 16.55
N ILE A 147 1.07 -7.84 15.31
CA ILE A 147 0.81 -8.70 14.13
C ILE A 147 1.87 -9.80 14.02
N TRP A 148 3.16 -9.45 14.20
CA TRP A 148 4.23 -10.42 14.07
C TRP A 148 4.23 -11.47 15.20
N GLU A 149 4.03 -11.02 16.44
CA GLU A 149 3.94 -11.91 17.61
C GLU A 149 2.73 -12.84 17.52
N ASP A 150 1.58 -12.31 17.10
CA ASP A 150 0.36 -13.09 16.89
C ASP A 150 0.54 -14.11 15.77
N LEU A 151 1.21 -13.72 14.68
CA LEU A 151 1.45 -14.61 13.55
C LEU A 151 2.39 -15.76 13.93
N ILE A 152 3.46 -15.50 14.69
CA ILE A 152 4.31 -16.56 15.25
C ILE A 152 3.52 -17.47 16.19
N SER A 153 2.73 -16.88 17.10
CA SER A 153 2.07 -17.61 18.17
C SER A 153 0.91 -18.48 17.68
N ASN A 154 0.21 -18.04 16.62
CA ASN A 154 -1.00 -18.70 16.13
C ASN A 154 -0.81 -19.47 14.82
N CYS A 155 0.21 -19.17 14.02
CA CYS A 155 0.42 -19.89 12.76
C CYS A 155 1.30 -21.13 12.95
N ASN A 156 0.67 -22.27 13.26
CA ASN A 156 1.29 -23.60 13.16
C ASN A 156 1.88 -23.92 11.77
N SER A 157 1.52 -23.13 10.74
CA SER A 157 1.98 -23.27 9.35
C SER A 157 3.21 -22.43 9.02
N LEU A 158 3.85 -21.75 9.98
CA LEU A 158 5.08 -21.00 9.69
C LEU A 158 6.18 -21.93 9.14
N PHE A 159 6.24 -23.18 9.57
CA PHE A 159 7.13 -24.19 8.98
C PHE A 159 6.80 -24.57 7.53
N LYS A 160 5.56 -24.38 7.08
CA LYS A 160 5.15 -24.66 5.68
C LYS A 160 5.52 -23.55 4.73
N ILE A 161 5.57 -22.29 5.20
CA ILE A 161 6.01 -21.18 4.36
C ILE A 161 7.53 -21.26 4.11
N THR A 162 8.30 -21.84 5.04
CA THR A 162 9.76 -22.02 4.93
C THR A 162 10.19 -23.19 4.03
N ASP A 163 9.27 -23.76 3.26
CA ASP A 163 9.55 -24.83 2.29
C ASP A 163 10.51 -24.34 1.19
N ILE A 164 11.41 -25.22 0.74
CA ILE A 164 12.42 -24.93 -0.28
C ILE A 164 11.80 -24.48 -1.61
N LYS A 165 10.55 -24.85 -1.92
CA LYS A 165 9.86 -24.37 -3.12
C LYS A 165 9.65 -22.85 -3.13
N TYR A 166 9.78 -22.19 -1.98
CA TYR A 166 9.62 -20.75 -1.78
C TYR A 166 10.97 -20.05 -1.54
N SER A 167 12.09 -20.66 -1.94
CA SER A 167 13.42 -20.09 -1.77
C SER A 167 13.83 -19.10 -2.88
N ASP A 168 13.05 -19.00 -3.95
CA ASP A 168 13.31 -18.09 -5.06
C ASP A 168 12.26 -16.97 -5.10
N ILE A 169 12.72 -15.73 -5.07
CA ILE A 169 11.85 -14.56 -5.06
C ILE A 169 11.07 -14.42 -6.38
N GLY A 170 11.63 -14.93 -7.49
CA GLY A 170 10.96 -14.92 -8.80
C GLY A 170 9.68 -15.75 -8.86
N THR A 171 9.44 -16.61 -7.86
CA THR A 171 8.19 -17.39 -7.75
C THR A 171 7.02 -16.60 -7.17
N PHE A 172 7.27 -15.40 -6.64
CA PHE A 172 6.25 -14.56 -6.02
C PHE A 172 5.79 -13.44 -6.96
N GLY A 173 4.49 -13.16 -6.90
CA GLY A 173 3.89 -11.92 -7.38
C GLY A 173 3.15 -11.24 -6.23
N VAL A 174 3.24 -9.92 -6.14
CA VAL A 174 2.50 -9.11 -5.17
C VAL A 174 1.51 -8.25 -5.93
N TRP A 175 0.25 -8.28 -5.52
CA TRP A 175 -0.78 -7.38 -6.04
C TRP A 175 -1.20 -6.44 -4.92
N ILE A 176 -1.09 -5.14 -5.16
CA ILE A 176 -1.33 -4.10 -4.17
C ILE A 176 -2.64 -3.40 -4.49
N ASP A 177 -3.50 -3.35 -3.49
CA ASP A 177 -4.64 -2.44 -3.42
C ASP A 177 -4.28 -1.34 -2.41
N PRO A 178 -3.77 -0.18 -2.85
CA PRO A 178 -3.17 0.80 -1.94
C PRO A 178 -4.12 1.32 -0.87
N ILE A 179 -5.39 1.55 -1.22
CA ILE A 179 -6.49 1.94 -0.34
C ILE A 179 -7.74 1.21 -0.83
N ASP A 180 -8.15 0.19 -0.09
CA ASP A 180 -9.41 -0.48 -0.37
C ASP A 180 -10.55 0.51 -0.09
N SER A 181 -11.56 0.53 -0.96
CA SER A 181 -12.66 1.49 -0.91
C SER A 181 -12.18 2.95 -1.01
N THR A 182 -11.39 3.26 -2.03
CA THR A 182 -10.88 4.62 -2.35
C THR A 182 -11.97 5.70 -2.28
N ALA A 183 -13.20 5.38 -2.67
CA ALA A 183 -14.34 6.31 -2.60
C ALA A 183 -14.67 6.75 -1.15
N ASP A 184 -14.57 5.85 -0.17
CA ASP A 184 -14.81 6.16 1.24
C ASP A 184 -13.64 6.96 1.83
N TYR A 185 -12.40 6.60 1.45
CA TYR A 185 -11.23 7.40 1.81
C TYR A 185 -11.29 8.82 1.20
N ALA A 186 -11.81 8.96 -0.01
CA ALA A 186 -11.97 10.24 -0.70
C ALA A 186 -13.11 11.10 -0.13
N GLN A 187 -14.08 10.52 0.59
CA GLN A 187 -15.14 11.29 1.23
C GLN A 187 -14.63 12.07 2.45
N ASP A 188 -15.07 13.32 2.59
CA ASP A 188 -14.91 14.09 3.82
C ASP A 188 -15.86 13.56 4.89
N GLN A 189 -15.37 12.66 5.74
CA GLN A 189 -16.04 12.31 7.00
C GLN A 189 -15.06 12.50 8.16
N PHE A 190 -14.89 13.75 8.60
CA PHE A 190 -14.64 13.99 10.01
C PHE A 190 -15.96 13.67 10.74
N ASP A 191 -15.91 12.81 11.75
CA ASP A 191 -16.98 12.43 12.71
C ASP A 191 -17.60 11.01 12.63
N LYS A 192 -16.93 9.98 12.11
CA LYS A 192 -17.41 8.57 12.28
C LYS A 192 -16.54 7.59 13.05
N PHE A 193 -15.33 7.95 13.45
CA PHE A 193 -14.53 7.07 14.31
C PHE A 193 -14.62 7.48 15.78
N HIS A 194 -15.78 7.26 16.39
CA HIS A 194 -15.78 6.94 17.82
C HIS A 194 -15.15 5.54 17.94
N PHE A 195 -13.94 5.46 18.50
CA PHE A 195 -13.39 4.20 19.00
C PHE A 195 -14.25 3.75 20.19
N THR A 196 -15.39 3.11 19.90
CA THR A 196 -16.00 2.19 20.85
C THR A 196 -15.39 0.83 20.59
N SER A 197 -14.60 0.35 21.53
CA SER A 197 -14.15 -1.04 21.58
C SER A 197 -15.36 -1.98 21.55
N THR A 198 -15.68 -2.55 20.40
CA THR A 198 -16.71 -3.60 20.30
C THR A 198 -16.04 -4.96 20.33
N ASN A 199 -15.98 -5.54 21.53
CA ASN A 199 -16.03 -6.98 21.71
C ASN A 199 -17.41 -7.48 21.26
N SER A 200 -17.52 -8.18 20.14
CA SER A 200 -18.55 -9.22 19.96
C SER A 200 -18.31 -10.07 18.72
N SER A 201 -18.39 -11.36 18.97
CA SER A 201 -18.30 -12.55 18.12
C SER A 201 -19.42 -12.73 17.06
N SER A 202 -19.04 -13.47 16.01
CA SER A 202 -19.81 -14.32 15.06
C SER A 202 -20.84 -13.62 14.14
N THR A 203 -21.08 -14.02 12.87
CA THR A 203 -21.29 -15.36 12.28
C THR A 203 -21.16 -15.37 10.74
N HIS A 204 -20.73 -16.52 10.19
CA HIS A 204 -21.12 -17.18 8.94
C HIS A 204 -21.26 -16.40 7.61
N LEU A 205 -20.44 -16.78 6.62
CA LEU A 205 -20.87 -16.90 5.23
C LEU A 205 -20.60 -18.34 4.75
N SER A 206 -21.67 -19.00 4.35
CA SER A 206 -21.75 -20.34 3.80
C SER A 206 -21.23 -20.40 2.36
N GLY A 207 -20.63 -21.54 2.01
CA GLY A 207 -20.04 -21.79 0.71
C GLY A 207 -21.02 -21.79 -0.47
N ILE A 208 -20.51 -21.33 -1.61
CA ILE A 208 -20.45 -21.99 -2.93
C ILE A 208 -19.61 -21.02 -3.78
N GLU A 209 -18.31 -21.27 -3.86
CA GLU A 209 -17.42 -20.69 -4.90
C GLU A 209 -16.06 -21.41 -4.90
N LEU A 210 -16.06 -22.74 -4.72
CA LEU A 210 -14.83 -23.52 -4.57
C LEU A 210 -14.32 -24.21 -5.84
N ASP A 211 -14.91 -23.98 -7.02
CA ASP A 211 -14.64 -24.82 -8.19
C ASP A 211 -13.97 -24.14 -9.39
N ASN A 212 -13.34 -22.97 -9.24
CA ASN A 212 -12.58 -22.34 -10.35
C ASN A 212 -11.17 -21.81 -9.99
N LEU A 213 -10.53 -22.32 -8.93
CA LEU A 213 -9.24 -21.80 -8.44
C LEU A 213 -7.98 -22.58 -8.86
N ASN A 214 -8.05 -23.41 -9.89
CA ASN A 214 -6.92 -24.27 -10.28
C ASN A 214 -5.92 -23.67 -11.29
N GLN A 215 -5.95 -22.37 -11.60
CA GLN A 215 -4.91 -21.71 -12.42
C GLN A 215 -4.64 -20.24 -12.06
N ILE A 216 -4.48 -19.89 -10.78
CA ILE A 216 -4.07 -18.54 -10.40
C ILE A 216 -2.78 -18.63 -9.58
N ASN A 217 -1.71 -18.08 -10.16
CA ASN A 217 -0.42 -17.89 -9.49
C ASN A 217 -0.62 -17.16 -8.15
N HIS A 218 0.16 -17.55 -7.14
CA HIS A 218 0.03 -17.07 -5.76
C HIS A 218 0.23 -15.55 -5.65
N PHE A 219 -0.87 -14.79 -5.71
CA PHE A 219 -0.88 -13.37 -5.39
C PHE A 219 -1.10 -13.18 -3.90
N LEU A 220 -0.23 -12.39 -3.26
CA LEU A 220 -0.56 -11.79 -1.98
C LEU A 220 -1.24 -10.45 -2.24
N ILE A 221 -2.45 -10.27 -1.70
CA ILE A 221 -3.20 -9.01 -1.74
C ILE A 221 -2.94 -8.28 -0.43
N ILE A 222 -2.40 -7.06 -0.50
CA ILE A 222 -2.40 -6.13 0.62
C ILE A 222 -3.58 -5.19 0.42
N GLN A 223 -4.53 -5.19 1.36
CA GLN A 223 -5.60 -4.19 1.47
C GLN A 223 -5.34 -3.33 2.71
N GLN A 224 -5.49 -2.02 2.57
CA GLN A 224 -5.46 -1.06 3.67
C GLN A 224 -6.87 -0.49 3.86
N VAL A 225 -7.31 -0.39 5.13
CA VAL A 225 -8.59 0.18 5.57
C VAL A 225 -8.35 1.48 6.30
#